data_AF-A0A9Q8IMY2-F1
#
_entry.id   AF-A0A9Q8IMY2-F1
#
_cell.length_a   1.000
_cell.length_b   1.000
_cell.length_c   1.000
_cell.angle_alpha   90.00
_cell.angle_beta   90.00
_cell.angle_gamma   90.00
#
_symmetry.space_group_name_H-M   'P 1'
#
loop_
_entity.id
_entity.type
_entity.pdbx_description
1 polymer ?
#
loop_
_entity_poly.entity_id
_entity_poly.type
_entity_poly.pdbx_seq_one_letter_code
_entity_poly.pdbx_strand_id
1 'polypeptide(L)'
;MDSFNQDFSNLPDGNIKDYKNIGNKIITLLGNSVKNDDSNDKYIFDLHKNWLKLINKNYSNDYHKYMAKLYLNDKRFTDYYDSKPGIGAAKKLSSIIYNYLS
;
A
#
# COMPACT_ATOMS: atom_id res chain seq x y z
N MET A 1 -1.75 6.98 20.13
CA MET A 1 -2.71 6.83 19.02
C MET A 1 -2.09 5.83 18.09
N ASP A 2 -2.47 4.58 18.24
CA ASP A 2 -1.75 3.47 17.60
C ASP A 2 -2.11 3.44 16.12
N SER A 3 -1.14 3.88 15.32
CA SER A 3 -1.00 3.57 13.91
C SER A 3 -1.40 2.12 13.67
N PHE A 4 -2.31 1.86 12.73
CA PHE A 4 -2.63 0.56 12.15
C PHE A 4 -1.78 -0.60 12.73
N ASN A 5 -2.24 -1.20 13.83
CA ASN A 5 -1.51 -2.23 14.57
C ASN A 5 -1.35 -3.46 13.68
N GLN A 6 -0.29 -3.48 12.88
CA GLN A 6 0.09 -4.66 12.12
C GLN A 6 0.80 -5.61 13.06
N ASP A 7 0.15 -6.74 13.31
CA ASP A 7 0.74 -7.86 14.02
C ASP A 7 1.80 -8.51 13.13
N PHE A 8 3.07 -8.28 13.48
CA PHE A 8 4.23 -8.81 12.78
C PHE A 8 4.69 -10.16 13.33
N SER A 9 3.96 -10.78 14.27
CA SER A 9 4.34 -12.05 14.90
C SER A 9 4.56 -13.20 13.90
N ASN A 10 4.01 -13.08 12.69
CA ASN A 10 4.10 -14.08 11.64
C ASN A 10 5.19 -13.83 10.58
N LEU A 11 5.97 -12.73 10.67
CA LEU A 11 7.06 -12.44 9.73
C LEU A 11 8.42 -12.93 10.27
N PRO A 12 9.19 -13.71 9.48
CA PRO A 12 10.61 -13.95 9.74
C PRO A 12 11.41 -12.63 9.77
N ASP A 13 12.49 -12.55 10.55
CA ASP A 13 13.30 -11.33 10.71
C ASP A 13 13.81 -10.72 9.39
N GLY A 14 14.23 -11.56 8.44
CA GLY A 14 14.62 -11.12 7.09
C GLY A 14 13.48 -10.42 6.34
N ASN A 15 12.26 -10.92 6.52
CA ASN A 15 11.07 -10.36 5.89
C ASN A 15 10.62 -9.06 6.57
N ILE A 16 10.94 -8.82 7.85
CA ILE A 16 10.62 -7.56 8.54
C ILE A 16 11.40 -6.39 7.91
N LYS A 17 12.67 -6.59 7.56
CA LYS A 17 13.47 -5.55 6.90
C LYS A 17 12.93 -5.26 5.50
N ASP A 18 12.65 -6.30 4.71
CA ASP A 18 12.10 -6.16 3.36
C ASP A 18 10.71 -5.53 3.38
N TYR A 19 9.88 -5.93 4.34
CA TYR A 19 8.57 -5.35 4.59
C TYR A 19 8.65 -3.83 4.82
N LYS A 20 9.53 -3.37 5.72
CA LYS A 20 9.72 -1.93 6.00
C LYS A 20 10.24 -1.20 4.78
N ASN A 21 11.21 -1.78 4.07
CA ASN A 21 11.82 -1.17 2.88
C ASN A 21 10.81 -1.01 1.74
N ILE A 22 10.04 -2.07 1.43
CA ILE A 22 9.01 -2.04 0.39
C ILE A 22 7.92 -1.03 0.78
N GLY A 23 7.46 -1.04 2.04
CA GLY A 23 6.47 -0.08 2.53
C GLY A 23 6.92 1.37 2.37
N ASN A 24 8.14 1.70 2.81
CA ASN A 24 8.70 3.05 2.64
C ASN A 24 8.82 3.45 1.16
N LYS A 25 9.23 2.51 0.30
CA LYS A 25 9.37 2.77 -1.14
C LYS A 25 8.01 3.08 -1.79
N ILE A 26 6.96 2.36 -1.41
CA ILE A 26 5.58 2.62 -1.88
C ILE A 26 5.14 4.03 -1.47
N ILE A 27 5.37 4.42 -0.21
CA ILE A 27 5.04 5.76 0.29
C ILE A 27 5.77 6.86 -0.49
N THR A 28 7.07 6.71 -0.73
CA THR A 28 7.85 7.68 -1.52
C THR A 28 7.33 7.80 -2.95
N LEU A 29 7.09 6.67 -3.62
CA LEU A 29 6.62 6.66 -5.01
C LEU A 29 5.21 7.25 -5.14
N LEU A 30 4.30 6.93 -4.21
CA LEU A 30 2.96 7.54 -4.17
C LEU A 30 3.04 9.06 -3.97
N GLY A 31 3.91 9.53 -3.09
CA GLY A 31 4.08 10.97 -2.85
C GLY A 31 4.59 11.70 -4.09
N ASN A 32 5.54 11.11 -4.81
CA ASN A 32 6.03 11.66 -6.09
C ASN A 32 4.94 11.64 -7.17
N SER A 33 4.20 10.54 -7.26
CA SER A 33 3.13 10.37 -8.25
C SER A 33 1.99 11.36 -8.04
N VAL A 34 1.63 11.65 -6.79
CA VAL A 34 0.62 12.68 -6.45
C VAL A 34 1.10 14.09 -6.76
N LYS A 35 2.39 14.40 -6.53
CA LYS A 35 2.93 15.76 -6.69
C LYS A 35 3.29 16.13 -8.12
N ASN A 36 3.85 15.18 -8.86
CA ASN A 36 4.53 15.45 -10.13
C ASN A 36 3.91 14.70 -11.33
N ASP A 37 2.84 13.92 -11.11
CA ASP A 37 2.25 13.01 -12.10
C ASP A 37 3.26 12.05 -12.77
N ASP A 38 4.35 11.75 -12.04
CA ASP A 38 5.36 10.77 -12.45
C ASP A 38 4.80 9.36 -12.25
N SER A 39 4.12 8.83 -13.27
CA SER A 39 3.33 7.62 -13.16
C SER A 39 4.18 6.35 -13.25
N ASN A 40 4.89 6.03 -12.16
CA ASN A 40 5.45 4.70 -11.91
C ASN A 40 4.37 3.70 -11.45
N ASP A 41 3.14 3.84 -11.95
CA ASP A 41 1.93 3.18 -11.43
C ASP A 41 2.04 1.66 -11.44
N LYS A 42 2.57 1.08 -12.53
CA LYS A 42 2.82 -0.37 -12.59
C LYS A 42 3.80 -0.83 -11.53
N TYR A 43 4.87 -0.05 -11.30
CA TYR A 43 5.89 -0.39 -10.33
C TYR A 43 5.37 -0.29 -8.89
N ILE A 44 4.55 0.72 -8.61
CA ILE A 44 3.83 0.86 -7.33
C ILE A 44 2.92 -0.34 -7.11
N PHE A 45 2.16 -0.76 -8.13
CA PHE A 45 1.29 -1.93 -8.06
C PHE A 45 2.05 -3.21 -7.72
N ASP A 46 3.15 -3.48 -8.43
CA ASP A 46 3.94 -4.70 -8.23
C ASP A 46 4.59 -4.72 -6.83
N LEU A 47 5.10 -3.59 -6.36
CA LEU A 47 5.63 -3.46 -4.99
C LEU A 47 4.54 -3.70 -3.94
N HIS A 48 3.37 -3.08 -4.10
CA HIS A 48 2.27 -3.24 -3.15
C HIS A 48 1.73 -4.67 -3.11
N LYS A 49 1.63 -5.34 -4.27
CA LYS A 49 1.29 -6.76 -4.35
C LYS A 49 2.29 -7.63 -3.58
N ASN A 50 3.59 -7.38 -3.73
CA ASN A 50 4.62 -8.11 -2.99
C ASN A 50 4.52 -7.86 -1.49
N TRP A 51 4.29 -6.61 -1.09
CA TRP A 51 4.10 -6.23 0.31
C TRP A 51 2.90 -6.96 0.94
N LEU A 52 1.76 -7.03 0.24
CA LEU A 52 0.58 -7.77 0.70
C LEU A 52 0.82 -9.29 0.80
N LYS A 53 1.63 -9.88 -0.09
CA LYS A 53 2.01 -11.29 -0.02
C LYS A 53 2.90 -11.61 1.19
N LEU A 54 3.73 -10.65 1.63
CA LEU A 54 4.55 -10.83 2.83
C LEU A 54 3.67 -10.92 4.08
N ILE A 55 2.64 -10.08 4.18
CA ILE A 55 1.75 -10.05 5.37
C ILE A 55 0.64 -11.11 5.33
N ASN A 56 0.20 -11.51 4.14
CA ASN A 56 -0.88 -12.46 3.96
C ASN A 56 -0.46 -13.57 2.99
N LYS A 57 -0.14 -14.75 3.55
CA LYS A 57 0.21 -15.94 2.77
C LYS A 57 -0.92 -16.40 1.83
N ASN A 58 -2.16 -16.06 2.15
CA ASN A 58 -3.35 -16.34 1.34
C ASN A 58 -3.73 -15.15 0.44
N TYR A 59 -2.74 -14.37 0.00
CA TYR A 59 -2.97 -13.27 -0.93
C TYR A 59 -3.82 -13.71 -2.13
N SER A 60 -4.84 -12.92 -2.45
CA SER A 60 -5.63 -13.05 -3.66
C SER A 60 -5.86 -11.68 -4.30
N ASN A 61 -6.27 -11.65 -5.57
CA ASN A 61 -6.65 -10.41 -6.23
C ASN A 61 -7.88 -9.77 -5.57
N ASP A 62 -8.82 -10.58 -5.07
CA ASP A 62 -9.99 -10.09 -4.34
C ASP A 62 -9.62 -9.45 -3.00
N TYR A 63 -8.66 -10.05 -2.28
CA TYR A 63 -8.09 -9.44 -1.08
C TYR A 63 -7.45 -8.08 -1.40
N HIS A 64 -6.70 -7.98 -2.49
CA HIS A 64 -6.07 -6.73 -2.91
C HIS A 64 -7.11 -5.65 -3.28
N LYS A 65 -8.16 -6.01 -4.03
CA LYS A 65 -9.30 -5.12 -4.34
C LYS A 65 -10.07 -4.70 -3.08
N TYR A 66 -10.21 -5.61 -2.12
CA TYR A 66 -10.84 -5.31 -0.83
C TYR A 66 -10.03 -4.29 -0.02
N MET A 67 -8.70 -4.43 0.02
CA MET A 67 -7.83 -3.44 0.66
C MET A 67 -7.95 -2.06 0.00
N ALA A 68 -7.98 -1.98 -1.34
CA ALA A 68 -8.24 -0.73 -2.05
C ALA A 68 -9.58 -0.08 -1.66
N LYS A 69 -10.63 -0.88 -1.47
CA LYS A 69 -11.92 -0.38 -0.98
C LYS A 69 -11.78 0.22 0.42
N LEU A 70 -11.04 -0.44 1.33
CA LEU A 70 -10.82 0.07 2.69
C LEU A 70 -10.03 1.38 2.71
N TYR A 71 -9.04 1.54 1.83
CA TYR A 71 -8.25 2.77 1.73
C TYR A 71 -9.10 4.02 1.43
N LEU A 72 -10.25 3.84 0.77
CA LEU A 72 -11.20 4.91 0.45
C LEU A 72 -12.29 5.10 1.50
N ASN A 73 -12.70 4.03 2.18
CA ASN A 73 -13.92 4.01 3.00
C ASN A 73 -13.66 3.97 4.52
N ASP A 74 -12.45 3.65 4.96
CA ASP A 74 -12.07 3.65 6.37
C ASP A 74 -10.99 4.71 6.60
N LYS A 75 -11.37 5.74 7.37
CA LYS A 75 -10.54 6.92 7.65
C LYS A 75 -9.15 6.56 8.17
N ARG A 76 -8.99 5.47 8.93
CA ARG A 76 -7.68 5.08 9.48
C ARG A 76 -6.69 4.71 8.37
N PHE A 77 -7.18 4.04 7.33
CA PHE A 77 -6.37 3.69 6.18
C PHE A 77 -6.16 4.88 5.25
N THR A 78 -7.20 5.69 5.04
CA THR A 78 -7.07 6.93 4.27
C THR A 78 -6.02 7.84 4.89
N ASP A 79 -6.09 8.10 6.20
CA ASP A 79 -5.14 8.93 6.93
C ASP A 79 -3.71 8.37 6.86
N TYR A 80 -3.52 7.05 6.92
CA TYR A 80 -2.18 6.45 6.82
C TYR A 80 -1.50 6.81 5.50
N TYR A 81 -2.25 6.72 4.40
CA TYR A 81 -1.73 7.03 3.07
C TYR A 81 -1.82 8.51 2.73
N ASP A 82 -2.64 9.33 3.37
CA ASP A 82 -2.70 10.76 3.04
C ASP A 82 -1.77 11.60 3.92
N SER A 83 -1.41 11.13 5.12
CA SER A 83 -0.54 11.86 6.06
C SER A 83 0.95 11.82 5.73
N LYS A 84 1.44 10.79 5.02
CA LYS A 84 2.89 10.63 4.71
C LYS A 84 3.27 11.06 3.29
N PRO A 85 2.66 10.49 2.23
CA PRO A 85 2.96 10.80 0.84
C PRO A 85 2.37 12.15 0.39
N GLY A 86 1.19 12.51 0.93
CA GLY A 86 0.42 13.69 0.57
C GLY A 86 -1.08 13.36 0.38
N ILE A 87 -1.94 14.38 0.50
CA ILE A 87 -3.40 14.26 0.33
C ILE A 87 -3.72 13.64 -1.04
N GLY A 88 -4.58 12.62 -1.05
CA GLY A 88 -5.00 11.93 -2.27
C GLY A 88 -4.17 10.70 -2.64
N ALA A 89 -3.12 10.36 -1.89
CA ALA A 89 -2.33 9.16 -2.15
C ALA A 89 -3.11 7.86 -1.87
N ALA A 90 -4.03 7.84 -0.88
CA ALA A 90 -4.95 6.72 -0.69
C ALA A 90 -5.80 6.46 -1.95
N LYS A 91 -6.30 7.54 -2.55
CA LYS A 91 -7.09 7.49 -3.79
C LYS A 91 -6.24 7.03 -4.97
N LYS A 92 -5.03 7.58 -5.14
CA LYS A 92 -4.09 7.18 -6.21
C LYS A 92 -3.75 5.70 -6.12
N LEU A 93 -3.38 5.20 -4.95
CA LEU A 93 -3.09 3.77 -4.75
C LEU A 93 -4.30 2.91 -5.10
N SER A 94 -5.49 3.28 -4.65
CA SER A 94 -6.73 2.54 -4.95
C SER A 94 -7.00 2.48 -6.46
N SER A 95 -6.85 3.60 -7.17
CA SER A 95 -6.99 3.65 -8.63
C SER A 95 -5.96 2.75 -9.35
N ILE A 96 -4.71 2.76 -8.91
CA ILE A 96 -3.65 1.88 -9.45
C ILE A 96 -4.05 0.40 -9.28
N ILE A 97 -4.52 0.03 -8.09
CA ILE A 97 -4.92 -1.35 -7.79
C ILE A 97 -6.08 -1.79 -8.69
N TYR A 98 -7.13 -0.97 -8.80
CA TYR A 98 -8.25 -1.31 -9.66
C TYR A 98 -7.83 -1.42 -11.12
N ASN A 99 -7.01 -0.50 -11.63
CA ASN A 99 -6.54 -0.52 -13.02
C ASN A 99 -5.82 -1.82 -13.39
N TYR A 100 -4.89 -2.30 -12.56
CA TYR A 100 -4.09 -3.49 -12.85
C TYR A 100 -4.72 -4.83 -12.40
N LEU A 101 -5.86 -4.78 -11.72
CA LEU A 101 -6.64 -5.98 -11.37
C LEU A 101 -7.99 -6.04 -12.11
N SER A 102 -8.23 -5.12 -13.04
CA SER A 102 -9.41 -5.09 -13.92
C SER A 102 -9.62 -6.42 -14.62
#